data_AF-A0A3P7IUL6-F1
#
_entry.id   AF-A0A3P7IUL6-F1
#
_cell.length_a   1.000
_cell.length_b   1.000
_cell.length_c   1.000
_cell.angle_alpha   90.00
_cell.angle_beta   90.00
_cell.angle_gamma   90.00
#
_symmetry.space_group_name_H-M   'P 1'
#
loop_
_entity.id
_entity.type
_entity.pdbx_description
1 polymer ?
#
loop_
_entity_poly.entity_id
_entity_poly.type
_entity_poly.pdbx_seq_one_letter_code
_entity_poly.pdbx_strand_id
1 'polypeptide(L)'
;MLTENRTFSTMSAKRKRLEDTAENSPPEGTPTPKRRKGRISAKERERIAQENRKAQGVFDVLRQHTDSENRQPSEKFIRTPSRRTEPDYYKQVKSPIDLTRIQQKLKTEEYLTFEEFCRDVELLMENTRMYYKVFNYLSLLFIM
;
A
#
# COMPACT_ATOMS: atom_id res chain seq x y z
N MET A 1 -70.39 -6.87 31.54
CA MET A 1 -71.28 -6.64 30.37
C MET A 1 -70.42 -6.64 29.13
N LEU A 2 -70.73 -7.54 28.19
CA LEU A 2 -70.15 -7.59 26.85
C LEU A 2 -70.55 -6.34 26.07
N THR A 3 -69.66 -5.80 25.24
CA THR A 3 -69.98 -5.40 23.87
C THR A 3 -68.71 -5.27 23.04
N GLU A 4 -68.67 -6.08 21.99
CA GLU A 4 -67.74 -6.07 20.87
C GLU A 4 -67.92 -4.82 20.00
N ASN A 5 -66.89 -4.48 19.21
CA ASN A 5 -66.94 -4.29 17.74
C ASN A 5 -65.63 -3.60 17.30
N ARG A 6 -64.76 -4.26 16.49
CA ARG A 6 -64.79 -4.27 15.01
C ARG A 6 -64.92 -2.84 14.47
N THR A 7 -64.06 -2.28 13.62
CA THR A 7 -63.47 -2.83 12.39
C THR A 7 -62.72 -1.73 11.60
N PHE A 8 -61.92 -2.17 10.60
CA PHE A 8 -61.51 -1.50 9.34
C PHE A 8 -60.55 -0.30 9.40
N SER A 9 -59.28 -0.40 8.96
CA SER A 9 -58.70 -0.55 7.60
C SER A 9 -58.60 0.73 6.76
N THR A 10 -57.42 0.88 6.16
CA THR A 10 -57.06 1.48 4.85
C THR A 10 -56.99 3.00 4.62
N MET A 11 -55.74 3.41 4.38
CA MET A 11 -55.19 4.12 3.21
C MET A 11 -55.44 5.62 2.95
N SER A 12 -54.30 6.31 2.93
CA SER A 12 -53.78 7.18 1.86
C SER A 12 -54.68 8.29 1.31
N ALA A 13 -54.33 9.54 1.63
CA ALA A 13 -54.73 10.71 0.85
C ALA A 13 -53.48 11.53 0.49
N LYS A 14 -53.06 11.40 -0.77
CA LYS A 14 -52.06 12.23 -1.45
C LYS A 14 -52.73 13.55 -1.84
N ARG A 15 -52.24 14.69 -1.33
CA ARG A 15 -52.56 16.03 -1.84
C ARG A 15 -51.28 16.75 -2.24
N LYS A 16 -51.29 17.28 -3.46
CA LYS A 16 -50.22 17.94 -4.20
C LYS A 16 -50.71 19.36 -4.55
N ARG A 17 -49.96 20.41 -4.17
CA ARG A 17 -49.96 21.77 -4.76
C ARG A 17 -48.79 22.55 -4.11
N LEU A 18 -47.66 22.77 -4.80
CA LEU A 18 -47.25 23.99 -5.55
C LEU A 18 -47.33 25.25 -4.67
N GLU A 19 -46.36 26.16 -4.57
CA GLU A 19 -44.97 26.36 -5.02
C GLU A 19 -44.61 27.71 -4.35
N ASP A 20 -43.39 27.96 -3.87
CA ASP A 20 -42.82 29.31 -3.94
C ASP A 20 -41.31 29.34 -3.62
N THR A 21 -40.61 29.89 -4.61
CA THR A 21 -39.35 30.65 -4.57
C THR A 21 -38.06 29.98 -4.10
N ALA A 22 -37.17 29.87 -5.08
CA ALA A 22 -35.76 29.59 -5.01
C ALA A 22 -34.99 30.52 -4.05
N GLU A 23 -34.03 29.95 -3.31
CA GLU A 23 -32.65 30.42 -3.37
C GLU A 23 -31.67 29.33 -2.90
N ASN A 24 -30.47 29.42 -3.46
CA ASN A 24 -29.50 28.37 -3.70
C ASN A 24 -28.43 28.36 -2.59
N SER A 25 -28.12 27.18 -2.01
CA SER A 25 -26.78 26.74 -1.53
C SER A 25 -26.87 25.42 -0.75
N PRO A 26 -26.21 24.32 -1.14
CA PRO A 26 -26.08 23.13 -0.29
C PRO A 26 -25.02 23.38 0.79
N PRO A 27 -25.29 23.08 2.08
CA PRO A 27 -24.24 23.08 3.09
C PRO A 27 -23.31 21.89 2.85
N GLU A 28 -22.06 22.22 2.52
CA GLU A 28 -20.93 21.33 2.39
C GLU A 28 -20.60 20.73 3.77
N GLY A 29 -20.84 19.42 3.95
CA GLY A 29 -20.57 18.78 5.24
C GLY A 29 -21.16 17.39 5.47
N THR A 30 -21.39 16.58 4.43
CA THR A 30 -21.66 15.14 4.66
C THR A 30 -20.34 14.37 4.67
N PRO A 31 -19.96 13.70 5.77
CA PRO A 31 -18.83 12.79 5.76
C PRO A 31 -19.18 11.62 4.84
N THR A 32 -18.53 11.55 3.68
CA THR A 32 -18.68 10.41 2.79
C THR A 32 -18.24 9.13 3.53
N PRO A 33 -18.99 8.02 3.43
CA PRO A 33 -18.61 6.79 4.08
C PRO A 33 -17.25 6.35 3.54
N LYS A 34 -16.22 6.32 4.40
CA LYS A 34 -14.92 5.73 4.08
C LYS A 34 -15.18 4.34 3.49
N ARG A 35 -14.91 4.18 2.19
CA ARG A 35 -15.04 2.92 1.44
C ARG A 35 -14.49 1.79 2.30
N ARG A 36 -15.37 0.92 2.79
CA ARG A 36 -14.98 -0.32 3.47
C ARG A 36 -14.04 -1.04 2.51
N LYS A 37 -12.77 -1.22 2.91
CA LYS A 37 -11.78 -2.01 2.17
C LYS A 37 -12.48 -3.32 1.79
N GLY A 38 -12.75 -3.48 0.49
CA GLY A 38 -13.63 -4.54 0.00
C GLY A 38 -13.16 -5.89 0.51
N ARG A 39 -14.09 -6.78 0.86
CA ARG A 39 -13.77 -8.15 1.27
C ARG A 39 -13.09 -8.83 0.08
N ILE A 40 -11.76 -8.94 0.13
CA ILE A 40 -10.98 -9.64 -0.90
C ILE A 40 -11.52 -11.07 -1.01
N SER A 41 -11.59 -11.64 -2.22
CA SER A 41 -12.03 -13.03 -2.40
C SER A 41 -10.98 -14.00 -1.82
N ALA A 42 -11.38 -15.23 -1.50
CA ALA A 42 -10.41 -16.24 -1.06
C ALA A 42 -9.37 -16.55 -2.15
N LYS A 43 -9.81 -16.58 -3.42
CA LYS A 43 -8.94 -16.76 -4.59
C LYS A 43 -7.90 -15.65 -4.72
N GLU A 44 -8.32 -14.40 -4.52
CA GLU A 44 -7.40 -13.26 -4.61
C GLU A 44 -6.41 -13.23 -3.44
N ARG A 45 -6.85 -13.62 -2.23
CA ARG A 45 -5.93 -13.81 -1.09
C ARG A 45 -4.85 -14.86 -1.38
N GLU A 46 -5.21 -16.00 -1.95
CA GLU A 46 -4.22 -17.04 -2.30
C GLU A 46 -3.25 -16.55 -3.37
N ARG A 47 -3.74 -15.83 -4.39
CA ARG A 47 -2.89 -15.21 -5.40
C ARG A 47 -1.88 -14.25 -4.78
N ILE A 48 -2.33 -13.33 -3.92
CA ILE A 48 -1.46 -12.37 -3.22
C ILE A 48 -0.43 -13.11 -2.35
N ALA A 49 -0.83 -14.17 -1.65
CA ALA A 49 0.08 -14.99 -0.86
C ALA A 49 1.15 -15.66 -1.74
N GLN A 50 0.78 -16.15 -2.92
CA GLN A 50 1.73 -16.73 -3.88
C GLN A 50 2.74 -15.70 -4.40
N GLU A 51 2.28 -14.49 -4.72
CA GLU A 51 3.15 -13.39 -5.16
C GLU A 51 4.10 -12.96 -4.02
N ASN A 52 3.60 -12.86 -2.79
CA ASN A 52 4.44 -12.55 -1.62
C ASN A 52 5.46 -13.66 -1.32
N ARG A 53 5.14 -14.94 -1.56
CA ARG A 53 6.12 -16.03 -1.43
C ARG A 53 7.29 -15.88 -2.40
N LYS A 54 7.03 -15.48 -3.65
CA LYS A 54 8.09 -15.19 -4.63
C LYS A 54 8.95 -14.01 -4.18
N ALA A 55 8.30 -12.93 -3.76
CA ALA A 55 8.96 -11.72 -3.27
C ALA A 55 9.84 -12.00 -2.04
N GLN A 56 9.35 -12.82 -1.10
CA GLN A 56 10.09 -13.26 0.07
C GLN A 56 11.35 -14.04 -0.32
N GLY A 57 11.25 -14.98 -1.27
CA GLY A 57 12.40 -15.73 -1.77
C GLY A 57 13.50 -14.82 -2.31
N VAL A 58 13.15 -13.86 -3.16
CA VAL A 58 14.12 -12.89 -3.71
C VAL A 58 14.69 -11.99 -2.60
N PHE A 59 13.87 -11.52 -1.68
CA PHE A 59 14.32 -10.73 -0.54
C PHE A 59 15.36 -11.49 0.30
N ASP A 60 15.14 -12.78 0.57
CA ASP A 60 16.04 -13.60 1.36
C ASP A 60 17.40 -13.73 0.68
N VAL A 61 17.41 -13.96 -0.64
CA VAL A 61 18.66 -14.05 -1.40
C VAL A 61 19.38 -12.69 -1.42
N LEU A 62 18.67 -11.59 -1.66
CA LEU A 62 19.24 -10.23 -1.60
C LEU A 62 19.85 -9.92 -0.21
N ARG A 63 19.17 -10.35 0.86
CA ARG A 63 19.61 -10.09 2.23
C ARG A 63 20.83 -10.92 2.61
N GLN A 64 20.92 -12.16 2.12
CA GLN A 64 21.96 -13.13 2.48
C GLN A 64 23.18 -13.10 1.54
N HIS A 65 23.08 -12.45 0.37
CA HIS A 65 24.19 -12.36 -0.57
C HIS A 65 25.46 -11.75 0.03
N THR A 66 26.58 -12.43 -0.19
CA THR A 66 27.94 -11.97 0.10
C THR A 66 28.78 -11.97 -1.17
N ASP A 67 29.70 -11.02 -1.29
CA ASP A 67 30.68 -10.98 -2.38
C ASP A 67 31.83 -11.99 -2.18
N SER A 68 32.78 -12.03 -3.12
CA SER A 68 33.95 -12.92 -3.07
C SER A 68 34.88 -12.67 -1.88
N GLU A 69 34.74 -11.53 -1.19
CA GLU A 69 35.50 -11.16 0.00
C GLU A 69 34.68 -11.38 1.29
N ASN A 70 33.56 -12.13 1.22
CA ASN A 70 32.60 -12.33 2.32
C ASN A 70 32.00 -11.05 2.89
N ARG A 71 32.06 -9.93 2.15
CA ARG A 71 31.35 -8.72 2.55
C ARG A 71 29.91 -8.86 2.14
N GLN A 72 29.00 -8.34 2.97
CA GLN A 72 27.58 -8.33 2.67
C GLN A 72 27.22 -6.98 2.04
N PRO A 73 27.06 -6.86 0.70
CA PRO A 73 26.84 -5.56 0.06
C PRO A 73 25.59 -4.87 0.58
N SER A 74 24.61 -5.67 1.02
CA SER A 74 23.36 -5.19 1.59
C SER A 74 23.52 -4.31 2.82
N GLU A 75 24.61 -4.44 3.59
CA GLU A 75 24.87 -3.63 4.80
C GLU A 75 24.74 -2.12 4.56
N LYS A 76 25.16 -1.63 3.38
CA LYS A 76 25.10 -0.20 3.03
C LYS A 76 23.67 0.32 2.86
N PHE A 77 22.70 -0.56 2.68
CA PHE A 77 21.32 -0.22 2.34
C PHE A 77 20.28 -1.06 3.12
N ILE A 78 20.68 -1.67 4.25
CA ILE A 78 19.74 -2.22 5.24
C ILE A 78 18.84 -1.10 5.79
N ARG A 79 19.44 0.08 6.03
CA ARG A 79 18.75 1.29 6.47
C ARG A 79 19.26 2.49 5.69
N THR A 80 18.33 3.36 5.31
CA THR A 80 18.69 4.66 4.74
C THR A 80 19.41 5.52 5.79
N PRO A 81 20.38 6.37 5.38
CA PRO A 81 21.02 7.31 6.30
C PRO A 81 20.01 8.24 6.96
N SER A 82 20.25 8.67 8.20
CA SER A 82 19.34 9.61 8.88
C SER A 82 19.42 11.00 8.23
N ARG A 83 18.26 11.63 7.96
CA ARG A 83 18.18 13.00 7.43
C ARG A 83 18.96 14.04 8.25
N ARG A 84 19.10 13.79 9.56
CA ARG A 84 19.78 14.72 10.47
C ARG A 84 21.30 14.59 10.40
N THR A 85 21.81 13.37 10.26
CA THR A 85 23.25 13.09 10.31
C THR A 85 23.89 13.12 8.93
N GLU A 86 23.13 12.73 7.90
CA GLU A 86 23.59 12.68 6.50
C GLU A 86 22.57 13.37 5.58
N PRO A 87 22.43 14.70 5.66
CA PRO A 87 21.49 15.45 4.82
C PRO A 87 21.83 15.38 3.33
N ASP A 88 23.10 15.17 2.97
CA ASP A 88 23.56 15.09 1.58
C ASP A 88 22.98 13.90 0.81
N TYR A 89 22.68 12.79 1.50
CA TYR A 89 21.95 11.66 0.91
C TYR A 89 20.66 12.14 0.25
N TYR A 90 19.91 12.99 0.96
CA TYR A 90 18.60 13.47 0.53
C TYR A 90 18.66 14.63 -0.48
N LYS A 91 19.84 15.19 -0.73
CA LYS A 91 20.05 16.10 -1.86
C LYS A 91 20.05 15.32 -3.18
N GLN A 92 20.68 14.13 -3.17
CA GLN A 92 20.83 13.27 -4.34
C GLN A 92 19.61 12.34 -4.50
N VAL A 93 19.27 11.59 -3.46
CA VAL A 93 18.18 10.60 -3.45
C VAL A 93 16.84 11.26 -3.12
N LYS A 94 15.89 11.23 -4.06
CA LYS A 94 14.57 11.86 -3.93
C LYS A 94 13.53 10.99 -3.22
N SER A 95 13.59 9.68 -3.46
CA SER A 95 12.65 8.70 -2.91
C SER A 95 13.42 7.64 -2.12
N PRO A 96 13.77 7.90 -0.85
CA PRO A 96 14.50 6.97 0.01
C PRO A 96 13.72 5.68 0.22
N ILE A 97 14.42 4.55 0.11
CA ILE A 97 13.91 3.22 0.50
C ILE A 97 15.10 2.38 0.98
N ASP A 98 14.83 1.43 1.87
CA ASP A 98 15.81 0.49 2.39
C ASP A 98 15.21 -0.92 2.55
N LEU A 99 16.06 -1.92 2.79
CA LEU A 99 15.62 -3.29 2.98
C LEU A 99 14.72 -3.46 4.22
N THR A 100 14.86 -2.61 5.24
CA THR A 100 13.97 -2.65 6.41
C THR A 100 12.55 -2.28 6.02
N ARG A 101 12.36 -1.25 5.19
CA ARG A 101 11.05 -0.85 4.67
C ARG A 101 10.48 -1.92 3.74
N ILE A 102 11.27 -2.49 2.83
CA ILE A 102 10.83 -3.57 1.93
C ILE A 102 10.40 -4.80 2.74
N GLN A 103 11.18 -5.19 3.76
CA GLN A 103 10.84 -6.30 4.65
C GLN A 103 9.53 -6.04 5.40
N GLN A 104 9.32 -4.79 5.87
CA GLN A 104 8.08 -4.42 6.52
C GLN A 104 6.90 -4.57 5.57
N LYS A 105 7.00 -4.05 4.34
CA LYS A 105 5.97 -4.15 3.31
C LYS A 105 5.61 -5.60 2.98
N LEU A 106 6.59 -6.50 2.93
CA LEU A 106 6.37 -7.95 2.79
C LEU A 106 5.56 -8.52 3.98
N LYS A 107 6.01 -8.25 5.21
CA LYS A 107 5.37 -8.76 6.43
C LYS A 107 3.93 -8.28 6.62
N THR A 108 3.62 -7.08 6.14
CA THR A 108 2.29 -6.49 6.22
C THR A 108 1.45 -6.69 4.96
N GLU A 109 1.91 -7.55 4.03
CA GLU A 109 1.25 -7.84 2.75
C GLU A 109 0.85 -6.58 1.98
N GLU A 110 1.72 -5.55 2.00
CA GLU A 110 1.52 -4.31 1.25
C GLU A 110 1.75 -4.51 -0.26
N TYR A 111 2.47 -5.56 -0.65
CA TYR A 111 2.65 -5.95 -2.06
C TYR A 111 1.53 -6.90 -2.49
N LEU A 112 0.72 -6.47 -3.45
CA LEU A 112 -0.34 -7.26 -4.06
C LEU A 112 0.17 -8.07 -5.26
N THR A 113 1.26 -7.61 -5.88
CA THR A 113 1.93 -8.30 -6.99
C THR A 113 3.43 -8.34 -6.78
N PHE A 114 4.09 -9.35 -7.35
CA PHE A 114 5.55 -9.45 -7.34
C PHE A 114 6.21 -8.23 -8.01
N GLU A 115 5.56 -7.64 -9.01
CA GLU A 115 6.11 -6.47 -9.70
C GLU A 115 6.15 -5.21 -8.84
N GLU A 116 5.20 -5.04 -7.90
CA GLU A 116 5.28 -3.95 -6.92
C GLU A 116 6.51 -4.09 -6.02
N PHE A 117 6.89 -5.32 -5.67
CA PHE A 117 8.12 -5.61 -4.96
C PHE A 117 9.35 -5.32 -5.83
N CYS A 118 9.37 -5.77 -7.09
CA CYS A 118 10.49 -5.51 -8.01
C CYS A 118 10.78 -4.01 -8.17
N ARG A 119 9.73 -3.19 -8.32
CA ARG A 119 9.90 -1.73 -8.43
C ARG A 119 10.58 -1.10 -7.21
N ASP A 120 10.28 -1.59 -6.01
CA ASP A 120 10.93 -1.12 -4.78
C ASP A 120 12.39 -1.60 -4.68
N VAL A 121 12.68 -2.83 -5.14
CA VAL A 121 14.05 -3.34 -5.23
C VAL A 121 14.86 -2.54 -6.26
N GLU A 122 14.30 -2.26 -7.44
CA GLU A 122 14.92 -1.42 -8.46
C GLU A 122 15.21 -0.01 -7.91
N LEU A 123 14.26 0.59 -7.19
CA LEU A 123 14.45 1.89 -6.54
C LEU A 123 15.57 1.85 -5.49
N LEU A 124 15.62 0.79 -4.68
CA LEU A 124 16.69 0.57 -3.71
C LEU A 124 18.07 0.53 -4.39
N MET A 125 18.17 -0.23 -5.49
CA MET A 125 19.41 -0.35 -6.26
C MET A 125 19.81 0.99 -6.90
N GLU A 126 18.85 1.70 -7.48
CA GLU A 126 19.07 3.01 -8.10
C GLU A 126 19.59 4.03 -7.09
N ASN A 127 18.96 4.12 -5.91
CA ASN A 127 19.39 5.00 -4.82
C ASN A 127 20.79 4.62 -4.32
N THR A 128 21.06 3.32 -4.18
CA THR A 128 22.37 2.81 -3.75
C THR A 128 23.45 3.20 -4.73
N ARG A 129 23.20 3.02 -6.04
CA ARG A 129 24.12 3.48 -7.08
C ARG A 129 24.33 4.99 -7.02
N MET A 130 23.24 5.76 -6.96
CA MET A 130 23.30 7.21 -7.04
C MET A 130 24.18 7.79 -5.94
N TYR A 131 24.00 7.32 -4.71
CA TYR A 131 24.73 7.86 -3.56
C TYR A 131 26.10 7.20 -3.34
N TYR A 132 26.17 5.87 -3.32
CA TYR A 132 27.40 5.14 -3.01
C TYR A 132 28.29 4.89 -4.23
N LYS A 133 27.84 5.27 -5.44
CA LYS A 133 28.57 5.12 -6.70
C LYS A 133 29.08 3.69 -6.93
N VAL A 134 28.31 2.70 -6.49
CA VAL A 134 28.64 1.28 -6.69
C VAL A 134 28.24 0.90 -8.11
N PHE A 135 29.23 0.59 -8.96
CA PHE A 135 29.03 0.27 -10.38
C PHE A 135 28.82 -1.22 -10.67
N ASN A 136 29.00 -2.11 -9.68
CA ASN A 136 28.92 -3.56 -9.90
C ASN A 136 27.48 -4.08 -9.76
N TYR A 137 26.72 -3.97 -10.85
CA TYR A 137 25.43 -4.65 -11.03
C TYR A 137 25.58 -6.16 -11.23
N LEU A 138 26.74 -6.62 -11.72
CA LEU A 138 26.88 -8.00 -12.19
C LEU A 138 26.77 -9.05 -11.08
N SER A 139 27.12 -8.73 -9.83
CA SER A 139 26.96 -9.70 -8.73
C SER A 139 25.52 -9.78 -8.22
N LEU A 140 24.75 -8.68 -8.25
CA LEU A 140 23.37 -8.61 -7.73
C LEU A 140 22.31 -8.89 -8.81
N LEU A 141 22.59 -8.61 -10.08
CA LEU A 141 21.71 -8.92 -11.21
C LEU A 141 21.76 -10.41 -11.58
N PHE A 142 22.87 -11.12 -11.30
CA PHE A 142 22.96 -12.58 -11.44
C PHE A 142 22.14 -13.35 -10.39
N ILE A 143 21.56 -12.64 -9.42
CA ILE A 143 20.86 -13.19 -8.26
C ILE A 143 19.34 -13.03 -8.39
N MET A 144 18.87 -12.16 -9.29
CA MET A 144 17.45 -12.01 -9.66
C MET A 144 17.14 -12.77 -10.94
#